data_AF-A0A976KEP1-F1
#
_entry.id   AF-A0A976KEP1-F1
#
_cell.length_a   1.000
_cell.length_b   1.000
_cell.length_c   1.000
_cell.angle_alpha   90.00
_cell.angle_beta   90.00
_cell.angle_gamma   90.00
#
_symmetry.space_group_name_H-M   'P 1'
#
loop_
_entity.id
_entity.type
_entity.pdbx_description
1 polymer ?
#
loop_
_entity_poly.entity_id
_entity_poly.type
_entity_poly.pdbx_seq_one_letter_code
_entity_poly.pdbx_strand_id
1 'polypeptide(L)'
;MFLVVAAIVGSQTPLLGQESELTAEETTPPPPESPPEIPAEEPTGITITDDMVAVAPVDDHADLEFMNRKITRFRAEIMGLPPSSRVADAGNRIQERVKAGAIDRVGTLRVGDSIFVLVNDRPVLVITKGDLDQVAGQTLEERAMAAAGNLEKALAEVTELSRPRELAISLVASVIATALYVLLLWVLRKLRQAIERRFVKATGTKLQKSVAGRIATAREQRRRIIDLSRRLVSLLFVAVALVITYLWLTFVLRRFPFTRPWGEALGDFLLATAAWMGNGIVAAIPGLFIVVVIFVLTRTASKIVDMVFAAVEAGRIDVPGIYPETAGVTRRLVIAALWLLAIVLAYPHIPGSNSMAFKGLSVFVGAVLSLGSTGVVNQAMSGLMLTYSRALRVDDFVRVGDVEGTVLDVGILSTKIRTIAREEVTVPNAVVISKETINFTRFSDEGVAINTTVTIGYDTPWRQVQALLVEAAERTPGLRDEPAPFVLQTGLSDFYPEYRLMAVIDQPETRGRVLSTLHANIQDLFNEYGIQIMSPHYREDPEEPLLVPPDRRNPPPAPPETAGS
;
A
#
# COMPACT_ATOMS: atom_id res chain seq x y z
N MET A 1 7.84 -15.76 14.58
CA MET A 1 6.72 -16.60 14.12
C MET A 1 6.67 -16.50 12.60
N PHE A 2 7.37 -17.44 11.96
CA PHE A 2 7.64 -17.53 10.53
C PHE A 2 6.55 -18.35 9.82
N LEU A 3 6.40 -18.15 8.50
CA LEU A 3 5.84 -19.07 7.50
C LEU A 3 4.34 -19.43 7.58
N VAL A 4 3.54 -18.92 6.63
CA VAL A 4 2.53 -19.60 5.77
C VAL A 4 2.10 -18.50 4.77
N VAL A 5 2.33 -18.54 3.45
CA VAL A 5 1.54 -19.23 2.41
C VAL A 5 2.39 -19.20 1.11
N ALA A 6 2.83 -20.36 0.66
CA ALA A 6 3.28 -20.62 -0.71
C ALA A 6 2.84 -22.05 -1.07
N ALA A 7 2.55 -22.27 -2.35
CA ALA A 7 2.17 -23.53 -3.02
C ALA A 7 0.66 -23.86 -3.09
N ILE A 8 0.04 -23.54 -4.24
CA ILE A 8 -0.91 -24.43 -4.94
C ILE A 8 -0.68 -24.25 -6.45
N VAL A 9 -0.79 -25.36 -7.17
CA VAL A 9 -0.81 -25.56 -8.64
C VAL A 9 0.52 -25.99 -9.27
N GLY A 10 0.80 -27.29 -9.14
CA GLY A 10 1.64 -28.05 -10.06
C GLY A 10 0.96 -29.37 -10.43
N SER A 11 0.97 -29.65 -11.75
CA SER A 11 0.86 -30.93 -12.46
C SER A 11 -0.35 -31.84 -12.23
N GLN A 12 -1.05 -32.19 -13.32
CA GLN A 12 -1.20 -33.57 -13.81
C GLN A 12 -1.47 -33.62 -15.33
N THR A 13 -0.73 -34.51 -16.00
CA THR A 13 -0.82 -34.97 -17.40
C THR A 13 -1.62 -36.30 -17.46
N PRO A 14 -1.95 -36.86 -18.66
CA PRO A 14 -3.20 -37.56 -18.93
C PRO A 14 -3.12 -39.10 -18.83
N LEU A 15 -4.28 -39.75 -18.87
CA LEU A 15 -4.42 -41.20 -19.02
C LEU A 15 -5.16 -41.55 -20.33
N LEU A 16 -4.53 -42.45 -21.09
CA LEU A 16 -5.06 -43.20 -22.23
C LEU A 16 -5.74 -44.49 -21.73
N GLY A 17 -6.76 -44.96 -22.46
CA GLY A 17 -7.32 -46.30 -22.31
C GLY A 17 -8.52 -46.56 -23.24
N GLN A 18 -8.30 -47.37 -24.28
CA GLN A 18 -9.25 -48.15 -25.09
C GLN A 18 -10.25 -48.94 -24.19
N GLU A 19 -11.43 -49.45 -24.57
CA GLU A 19 -11.89 -50.08 -25.82
C GLU A 19 -13.40 -50.42 -25.70
N SER A 20 -14.01 -50.80 -26.83
CA SER A 20 -15.17 -51.72 -27.01
C SER A 20 -16.44 -51.13 -27.67
N GLU A 21 -16.67 -51.72 -28.85
CA GLU A 21 -17.79 -51.66 -29.78
C GLU A 21 -19.16 -51.95 -29.16
N LEU A 22 -20.21 -51.35 -29.74
CA LEU A 22 -21.44 -52.11 -30.01
C LEU A 22 -22.10 -51.61 -31.31
N THR A 23 -22.31 -52.58 -32.18
CA THR A 23 -22.86 -52.56 -33.54
C THR A 23 -24.35 -52.24 -33.55
N ALA A 24 -24.81 -51.45 -34.51
CA ALA A 24 -26.18 -51.53 -35.02
C ALA A 24 -26.18 -51.19 -36.51
N GLU A 25 -26.45 -52.22 -37.32
CA GLU A 25 -26.77 -52.14 -38.74
C GLU A 25 -28.07 -51.33 -38.94
N GLU A 26 -28.06 -50.41 -39.91
CA GLU A 26 -29.28 -49.99 -40.60
C GLU A 26 -29.00 -49.90 -42.10
N THR A 27 -29.83 -50.60 -42.87
CA THR A 27 -29.65 -50.95 -44.27
C THR A 27 -30.54 -50.11 -45.18
N THR A 28 -29.93 -49.58 -46.27
CA THR A 28 -30.49 -49.18 -47.59
C THR A 28 -31.42 -47.95 -47.70
N PRO A 29 -31.52 -47.26 -48.87
CA PRO A 29 -31.11 -47.62 -50.26
C PRO A 29 -30.21 -46.57 -50.98
N PRO A 30 -29.73 -46.85 -52.22
CA PRO A 30 -28.65 -46.08 -52.86
C PRO A 30 -29.13 -44.77 -53.53
N PRO A 31 -28.23 -43.80 -53.75
CA PRO A 31 -28.55 -42.56 -54.46
C PRO A 31 -28.72 -42.80 -55.98
N PRO A 32 -29.48 -41.93 -56.67
CA PRO A 32 -29.73 -42.05 -58.10
C PRO A 32 -28.47 -41.80 -58.94
N GLU A 33 -28.41 -42.47 -60.09
CA GLU A 33 -27.34 -42.45 -61.09
C GLU A 33 -26.88 -41.04 -61.49
N SER A 34 -25.57 -40.89 -61.57
CA SER A 34 -24.86 -39.76 -62.18
C SER A 34 -25.20 -39.64 -63.67
N PRO A 35 -25.35 -38.42 -64.22
CA PRO A 35 -25.32 -38.19 -65.66
C PRO A 35 -23.94 -38.59 -66.23
N PRO A 36 -23.84 -38.91 -67.54
CA PRO A 36 -22.62 -39.44 -68.14
C PRO A 36 -21.45 -38.46 -68.00
N GLU A 37 -20.27 -39.02 -67.71
CA GLU A 37 -18.97 -38.37 -67.82
C GLU A 37 -18.85 -37.65 -69.17
N ILE A 38 -18.80 -36.32 -69.11
CA ILE A 38 -18.11 -35.52 -70.11
C ILE A 38 -16.70 -35.35 -69.53
N PRO A 39 -15.63 -35.69 -70.27
CA PRO A 39 -14.27 -35.53 -69.76
C PRO A 39 -14.01 -34.03 -69.57
N ALA A 40 -14.10 -33.58 -68.33
CA ALA A 40 -13.46 -32.34 -67.92
C ALA A 40 -11.97 -32.67 -67.88
N GLU A 41 -11.20 -32.13 -68.83
CA GLU A 41 -9.75 -32.12 -68.75
C GLU A 41 -9.34 -31.71 -67.34
N GLU A 42 -8.69 -32.62 -66.61
CA GLU A 42 -8.05 -32.31 -65.35
C GLU A 42 -7.17 -31.08 -65.56
N PRO A 43 -7.22 -30.06 -64.69
CA PRO A 43 -6.16 -29.10 -64.66
C PRO A 43 -4.90 -29.90 -64.30
N THR A 44 -4.01 -30.12 -65.27
CA THR A 44 -2.65 -30.57 -65.02
C THR A 44 -2.06 -29.67 -63.95
N GLY A 45 -2.07 -30.13 -62.71
CA GLY A 45 -2.02 -29.27 -61.54
C GLY A 45 -1.45 -30.04 -60.37
N ILE A 46 -0.25 -29.64 -59.98
CA ILE A 46 0.56 -30.21 -58.90
C ILE A 46 -0.26 -30.30 -57.59
N THR A 47 -0.48 -31.51 -57.07
CA THR A 47 -1.02 -31.73 -55.72
C THR A 47 0.08 -31.42 -54.71
N ILE A 48 -0.17 -30.46 -53.81
CA ILE A 48 0.76 -30.11 -52.72
C ILE A 48 0.56 -31.12 -51.59
N THR A 49 1.56 -31.97 -51.37
CA THR A 49 1.62 -32.92 -50.25
C THR A 49 2.33 -32.30 -49.04
N ASP A 50 2.13 -32.86 -47.84
CA ASP A 50 2.60 -32.28 -46.56
C ASP A 50 4.13 -32.16 -46.49
N ASP A 51 4.84 -33.08 -47.15
CA ASP A 51 6.29 -33.12 -47.37
C ASP A 51 6.83 -31.99 -48.27
N MET A 52 5.97 -31.30 -49.02
CA MET A 52 6.31 -30.13 -49.83
C MET A 52 6.10 -28.79 -49.09
N VAL A 53 5.53 -28.83 -47.88
CA VAL A 53 5.20 -27.64 -47.08
C VAL A 53 6.08 -27.60 -45.85
N ALA A 54 6.98 -26.62 -45.78
CA ALA A 54 7.77 -26.36 -44.57
C ALA A 54 7.22 -25.13 -43.85
N VAL A 55 7.25 -25.13 -42.52
CA VAL A 55 6.97 -23.93 -41.73
C VAL A 55 8.21 -23.04 -41.80
N ALA A 56 8.07 -21.82 -42.32
CA ALA A 56 9.18 -20.88 -42.38
C ALA A 56 9.60 -20.47 -40.95
N PRO A 57 10.84 -19.97 -40.77
CA PRO A 57 11.27 -19.39 -39.49
C PRO A 57 10.24 -18.38 -38.93
N VAL A 58 10.11 -18.27 -37.60
CA VAL A 58 9.05 -17.48 -36.94
C VAL A 58 8.96 -16.02 -37.43
N ASP A 59 10.09 -15.43 -37.81
CA ASP A 59 10.18 -14.06 -38.31
C ASP A 59 9.99 -13.93 -39.83
N ASP A 60 10.00 -15.03 -40.58
CA ASP A 60 9.86 -15.02 -42.04
C ASP A 60 8.38 -15.19 -42.44
N HIS A 61 7.72 -14.06 -42.63
CA HIS A 61 6.33 -13.99 -43.06
C HIS A 61 6.14 -12.83 -44.03
N ALA A 62 5.20 -12.97 -44.95
CA ALA A 62 4.92 -11.93 -45.94
C ALA A 62 3.42 -11.70 -46.07
N ASP A 63 3.01 -10.43 -46.09
CA ASP A 63 1.61 -10.03 -46.23
C ASP A 63 1.31 -9.79 -47.72
N LEU A 64 0.33 -10.53 -48.26
CA LEU A 64 -0.23 -10.25 -49.58
C LEU A 64 -1.24 -9.11 -49.45
N GLU A 65 -0.88 -7.95 -50.00
CA GLU A 65 -1.75 -6.79 -50.08
C GLU A 65 -2.14 -6.50 -51.53
N PHE A 66 -3.41 -6.20 -51.75
CA PHE A 66 -3.92 -5.76 -53.05
C PHE A 66 -4.88 -4.60 -52.82
N MET A 67 -4.68 -3.46 -53.52
CA MET A 67 -5.49 -2.24 -53.35
C MET A 67 -5.56 -1.72 -51.89
N ASN A 68 -4.43 -1.72 -51.18
CA ASN A 68 -4.33 -1.38 -49.75
C ASN A 68 -5.15 -2.29 -48.80
N ARG A 69 -5.71 -3.40 -49.32
CA ARG A 69 -6.39 -4.43 -48.54
C ARG A 69 -5.45 -5.60 -48.32
N LYS A 70 -5.23 -5.97 -47.06
CA LYS A 70 -4.55 -7.20 -46.71
C LYS A 70 -5.44 -8.40 -47.04
N ILE A 71 -4.97 -9.25 -47.95
CA ILE A 71 -5.70 -10.43 -48.41
C ILE A 71 -5.44 -11.59 -47.45
N THR A 72 -4.16 -11.93 -47.26
CA THR A 72 -3.72 -12.98 -46.34
C THR A 72 -2.25 -12.79 -45.98
N ARG A 73 -1.79 -13.45 -44.92
CA ARG A 73 -0.38 -13.57 -44.55
C ARG A 73 0.12 -14.94 -44.99
N PHE A 74 1.29 -15.04 -45.59
CA PHE A 74 1.97 -16.31 -45.79
C PHE A 74 3.03 -16.50 -44.71
N ARG A 75 3.10 -17.73 -44.17
CA ARG A 75 4.08 -18.16 -43.15
C ARG A 75 4.76 -19.48 -43.52
N ALA A 76 4.24 -20.21 -44.51
CA ALA A 76 4.83 -21.46 -44.98
C ALA A 76 5.70 -21.26 -46.23
N GLU A 77 6.72 -22.09 -46.34
CA GLU A 77 7.44 -22.35 -47.58
C GLU A 77 6.76 -23.49 -48.33
N ILE A 78 6.62 -23.35 -49.64
CA ILE A 78 6.03 -24.39 -50.51
C ILE A 78 7.05 -24.73 -51.59
N MET A 79 7.52 -25.97 -51.64
CA MET A 79 8.53 -26.43 -52.62
C MET A 79 9.81 -25.56 -52.63
N GLY A 80 10.24 -25.09 -51.45
CA GLY A 80 11.39 -24.20 -51.29
C GLY A 80 11.14 -22.75 -51.72
N LEU A 81 9.89 -22.36 -52.03
CA LEU A 81 9.52 -20.97 -52.27
C LEU A 81 9.22 -20.27 -50.94
N PRO A 82 9.97 -19.22 -50.57
CA PRO A 82 9.72 -18.48 -49.34
C PRO A 82 8.41 -17.69 -49.40
N PRO A 83 7.85 -17.26 -48.25
CA PRO A 83 6.61 -16.50 -48.18
C PRO A 83 6.59 -15.24 -49.08
N SER A 84 7.72 -14.54 -49.21
CA SER A 84 7.87 -13.34 -50.05
C SER A 84 7.70 -13.62 -51.54
N SER A 85 8.26 -14.73 -52.04
CA SER A 85 8.07 -15.18 -53.43
C SER A 85 6.62 -15.57 -53.69
N ARG A 86 5.96 -16.23 -52.70
CA ARG A 86 4.53 -16.56 -52.79
C ARG A 86 3.65 -15.31 -52.88
N VAL A 87 4.00 -14.23 -52.17
CA VAL A 87 3.31 -12.93 -52.31
C VAL A 87 3.48 -12.36 -53.71
N ALA A 88 4.70 -12.35 -54.26
CA ALA A 88 4.96 -11.83 -55.60
C ALA A 88 4.19 -12.60 -56.68
N ASP A 89 4.20 -13.94 -56.61
CA ASP A 89 3.49 -14.80 -57.56
C ASP A 89 1.97 -14.61 -57.48
N ALA A 90 1.42 -14.59 -56.26
CA ALA A 90 -0.01 -14.34 -56.05
C ALA A 90 -0.41 -12.94 -56.55
N GLY A 91 0.39 -11.91 -56.26
CA GLY A 91 0.16 -10.55 -56.73
C GLY A 91 0.14 -10.43 -58.25
N ASN A 92 1.09 -11.05 -58.94
CA ASN A 92 1.15 -11.08 -60.40
C ASN A 92 -0.08 -11.77 -61.00
N ARG A 93 -0.47 -12.94 -60.49
CA ARG A 93 -1.66 -13.68 -60.94
C ARG A 93 -2.93 -12.86 -60.74
N ILE A 94 -3.08 -12.18 -59.60
CA ILE A 94 -4.23 -11.28 -59.35
C ILE A 94 -4.23 -10.13 -60.36
N GLN A 95 -3.09 -9.49 -60.62
CA GLN A 95 -2.99 -8.37 -61.56
C GLN A 95 -3.30 -8.78 -63.01
N GLU A 96 -2.86 -9.96 -63.43
CA GLU A 96 -3.20 -10.53 -64.75
C GLU A 96 -4.71 -10.76 -64.91
N ARG A 97 -5.37 -11.30 -63.87
CA ARG A 97 -6.83 -11.52 -63.87
C ARG A 97 -7.58 -10.20 -63.98
N VAL A 98 -7.10 -9.18 -63.27
CA VAL A 98 -7.67 -7.83 -63.33
C VAL A 98 -7.53 -7.23 -64.73
N LYS A 99 -6.35 -7.33 -65.35
CA LYS A 99 -6.10 -6.84 -66.72
C LYS A 99 -6.95 -7.57 -67.78
N ALA A 100 -7.23 -8.86 -67.56
CA ALA A 100 -8.06 -9.66 -68.45
C ALA A 100 -9.57 -9.32 -68.36
N GLY A 101 -10.00 -8.47 -67.42
CA GLY A 101 -11.40 -8.08 -67.25
C GLY A 101 -12.32 -9.18 -66.71
N ALA A 102 -11.76 -10.31 -66.26
CA ALA A 102 -12.48 -11.50 -65.83
C ALA A 102 -12.49 -11.58 -64.30
N ILE A 103 -13.42 -10.87 -63.66
CA ILE A 103 -13.45 -10.69 -62.20
C ILE A 103 -14.88 -10.86 -61.64
N ASP A 104 -15.53 -11.98 -61.97
CA ASP A 104 -16.96 -12.16 -61.66
C ASP A 104 -17.19 -13.05 -60.43
N ARG A 105 -16.26 -13.98 -60.14
CA ARG A 105 -16.39 -14.94 -59.04
C ARG A 105 -15.06 -15.23 -58.36
N VAL A 106 -15.04 -15.10 -57.02
CA VAL A 106 -13.99 -15.64 -56.17
C VAL A 106 -14.51 -16.90 -55.48
N GLY A 107 -13.74 -17.98 -55.54
CA GLY A 107 -14.11 -19.26 -54.96
C GLY A 107 -12.95 -19.91 -54.23
N THR A 108 -13.22 -21.00 -53.53
CA THR A 108 -12.21 -21.85 -52.91
C THR A 108 -12.34 -23.28 -53.43
N LEU A 109 -11.21 -23.94 -53.65
CA LEU A 109 -11.14 -25.36 -54.01
C LEU A 109 -10.18 -26.05 -53.06
N ARG A 110 -10.67 -27.04 -52.32
CA ARG A 110 -9.83 -27.88 -51.48
C ARG A 110 -9.18 -28.96 -52.33
N VAL A 111 -7.86 -29.07 -52.24
CA VAL A 111 -7.07 -30.13 -52.87
C VAL A 111 -6.10 -30.66 -51.82
N GLY A 112 -6.34 -31.88 -51.34
CA GLY A 112 -5.59 -32.48 -50.23
C GLY A 112 -5.67 -31.64 -48.94
N ASP A 113 -4.49 -31.31 -48.41
CA ASP A 113 -4.31 -30.51 -47.18
C ASP A 113 -4.11 -28.99 -47.43
N SER A 114 -4.42 -28.55 -48.64
CA SER A 114 -4.33 -27.15 -49.05
C SER A 114 -5.66 -26.65 -49.62
N ILE A 115 -5.90 -25.34 -49.48
CA ILE A 115 -7.05 -24.68 -50.11
C ILE A 115 -6.54 -23.64 -51.09
N PHE A 116 -6.94 -23.81 -52.36
CA PHE A 116 -6.69 -22.84 -53.42
C PHE A 116 -7.80 -21.80 -53.42
N VAL A 117 -7.43 -20.53 -53.54
CA VAL A 117 -8.36 -19.44 -53.82
C VAL A 117 -8.32 -19.16 -55.31
N LEU A 118 -9.48 -19.17 -55.95
CA LEU A 118 -9.66 -19.06 -57.38
C LEU A 118 -10.37 -17.76 -57.74
N VAL A 119 -10.01 -17.19 -58.89
CA VAL A 119 -10.74 -16.09 -59.54
C VAL A 119 -11.15 -16.59 -60.91
N ASN A 120 -12.47 -16.66 -61.17
CA ASN A 120 -13.05 -17.24 -62.38
C ASN A 120 -12.45 -18.62 -62.72
N ASP A 121 -12.55 -19.55 -61.78
CA ASP A 121 -12.10 -20.96 -61.87
C ASP A 121 -10.58 -21.16 -62.09
N ARG A 122 -9.78 -20.11 -61.93
CA ARG A 122 -8.31 -20.19 -62.02
C ARG A 122 -7.65 -19.86 -60.69
N PRO A 123 -6.72 -20.71 -60.19
CA PRO A 123 -6.07 -20.49 -58.90
C PRO A 123 -5.16 -19.27 -58.93
N VAL A 124 -5.32 -18.38 -57.95
CA VAL A 124 -4.48 -17.18 -57.79
C VAL A 124 -3.55 -17.27 -56.60
N LEU A 125 -3.95 -17.96 -55.53
CA LEU A 125 -3.11 -18.24 -54.37
C LEU A 125 -3.53 -19.56 -53.69
N VAL A 126 -2.63 -20.09 -52.85
CA VAL A 126 -2.85 -21.31 -52.08
C VAL A 126 -2.54 -21.06 -50.62
N ILE A 127 -3.37 -21.61 -49.73
CA ILE A 127 -3.22 -21.53 -48.27
C ILE A 127 -3.06 -22.94 -47.74
N THR A 128 -2.04 -23.15 -46.91
CA THR A 128 -1.70 -24.45 -46.32
C THR A 128 -1.84 -24.40 -44.80
N LYS A 129 -1.81 -25.56 -44.14
CA LYS A 129 -1.78 -25.64 -42.66
C LYS A 129 -0.61 -24.86 -42.06
N GLY A 130 0.55 -24.87 -42.72
CA GLY A 130 1.74 -24.13 -42.29
C GLY A 130 1.57 -22.60 -42.31
N ASP A 131 0.56 -22.08 -43.02
CA ASP A 131 0.27 -20.65 -42.98
C ASP A 131 -0.47 -20.24 -41.69
N LEU A 132 -1.16 -21.16 -40.99
CA LEU A 132 -2.04 -20.89 -39.85
C LEU A 132 -1.33 -20.19 -38.67
N ASP A 133 -2.08 -19.34 -37.97
CA ASP A 133 -1.59 -18.74 -36.73
C ASP A 133 -1.88 -19.70 -35.57
N GLN A 134 -0.84 -20.38 -35.09
CA GLN A 134 -0.94 -21.42 -34.07
C GLN A 134 -1.44 -20.89 -32.72
N VAL A 135 -1.33 -19.58 -32.46
CA VAL A 135 -1.79 -18.95 -31.21
C VAL A 135 -3.28 -18.59 -31.29
N ALA A 136 -3.77 -18.27 -32.49
CA ALA A 136 -5.15 -17.83 -32.70
C ALA A 136 -6.16 -18.98 -32.85
N GLY A 137 -5.69 -20.22 -33.05
CA GLY A 137 -6.56 -21.40 -33.18
C GLY A 137 -7.45 -21.40 -34.43
N GLN A 138 -7.07 -20.68 -35.49
CA GLN A 138 -7.85 -20.59 -36.73
C GLN A 138 -7.80 -21.89 -37.54
N THR A 139 -8.93 -22.26 -38.14
CA THR A 139 -9.00 -23.39 -39.07
C THR A 139 -8.50 -23.00 -40.47
N LEU A 140 -8.13 -24.00 -41.27
CA LEU A 140 -7.68 -23.81 -42.65
C LEU A 140 -8.80 -23.21 -43.52
N GLU A 141 -10.01 -23.67 -43.30
CA GLU A 141 -11.23 -23.24 -43.97
C GLU A 141 -11.56 -21.78 -43.64
N GLU A 142 -11.56 -21.40 -42.36
CA GLU A 142 -11.80 -20.02 -41.93
C GLU A 142 -10.79 -19.06 -42.55
N ARG A 143 -9.50 -19.44 -42.57
CA ARG A 143 -8.46 -18.62 -43.16
C ARG A 143 -8.61 -18.48 -44.67
N ALA A 144 -8.90 -19.59 -45.36
CA ALA A 144 -9.10 -19.57 -46.80
C ALA A 144 -10.35 -18.78 -47.21
N MET A 145 -11.43 -18.92 -46.46
CA MET A 145 -12.65 -18.11 -46.63
C MET A 145 -12.40 -16.63 -46.36
N ALA A 146 -11.65 -16.28 -45.31
CA ALA A 146 -11.28 -14.90 -45.03
C ALA A 146 -10.42 -14.30 -46.16
N ALA A 147 -9.44 -15.05 -46.66
CA ALA A 147 -8.61 -14.63 -47.78
C ALA A 147 -9.41 -14.46 -49.07
N ALA A 148 -10.29 -15.41 -49.39
CA ALA A 148 -11.20 -15.34 -50.53
C ALA A 148 -12.13 -14.12 -50.43
N GLY A 149 -12.77 -13.90 -49.27
CA GLY A 149 -13.66 -12.75 -49.06
C GLY A 149 -12.92 -11.40 -49.09
N ASN A 150 -11.69 -11.34 -48.58
CA ASN A 150 -10.87 -10.13 -48.71
C ASN A 150 -10.46 -9.87 -50.16
N LEU A 151 -10.12 -10.92 -50.91
CA LEU A 151 -9.80 -10.82 -52.32
C LEU A 151 -11.02 -10.39 -53.14
N GLU A 152 -12.20 -10.96 -52.88
CA GLU A 152 -13.46 -10.58 -53.52
C GLU A 152 -13.76 -9.09 -53.30
N LYS A 153 -13.61 -8.59 -52.07
CA LYS A 153 -13.77 -7.16 -51.77
C LYS A 153 -12.76 -6.30 -52.54
N ALA A 154 -11.48 -6.69 -52.56
CA ALA A 154 -10.44 -5.93 -53.25
C ALA A 154 -10.67 -5.89 -54.77
N LEU A 155 -11.16 -6.98 -55.33
CA LEU A 155 -11.51 -7.10 -56.74
C LEU A 155 -12.75 -6.27 -57.10
N ALA A 156 -13.79 -6.31 -56.27
CA ALA A 156 -14.97 -5.45 -56.42
C ALA A 156 -14.61 -3.95 -56.34
N GLU A 157 -13.66 -3.58 -55.46
CA GLU A 157 -13.12 -2.22 -55.34
C GLU A 157 -12.43 -1.75 -56.64
N VAL A 158 -11.74 -2.65 -57.36
CA VAL A 158 -11.16 -2.34 -58.69
C VAL A 158 -12.25 -2.12 -59.74
N THR A 159 -13.30 -2.95 -59.73
CA THR A 159 -14.43 -2.78 -60.64
C THR A 159 -15.16 -1.46 -60.40
N GLU A 160 -15.33 -1.04 -59.14
CA GLU A 160 -15.92 0.24 -58.74
C GLU A 160 -15.10 1.45 -59.23
N LEU A 161 -13.77 1.36 -59.23
CA LEU A 161 -12.91 2.42 -59.78
C LEU A 161 -13.12 2.67 -61.28
N SER A 162 -13.53 1.63 -62.02
CA SER A 162 -13.80 1.72 -63.44
C SER A 162 -15.19 2.28 -63.76
N ARG A 163 -16.02 2.56 -62.74
CA ARG A 163 -17.39 3.07 -62.86
C ARG A 163 -17.50 4.53 -62.40
N PRO A 164 -17.49 5.53 -63.31
CA PRO A 164 -17.49 6.95 -62.94
C PRO A 164 -18.73 7.39 -62.16
N ARG A 165 -19.87 6.72 -62.38
CA ARG A 165 -21.12 6.98 -61.64
C ARG A 165 -20.98 6.70 -60.15
N GLU A 166 -20.32 5.60 -59.76
CA GLU A 166 -20.16 5.21 -58.35
C GLU A 166 -19.19 6.16 -57.64
N LEU A 167 -18.11 6.56 -58.32
CA LEU A 167 -17.19 7.60 -57.82
C LEU A 167 -17.87 8.96 -57.63
N ALA A 168 -18.77 9.37 -58.53
CA ALA A 168 -19.53 10.61 -58.40
C ALA A 168 -20.44 10.59 -57.15
N ILE A 169 -21.09 9.46 -56.87
CA ILE A 169 -21.91 9.30 -55.65
C ILE A 169 -21.04 9.40 -54.39
N SER A 170 -19.88 8.73 -54.37
CA SER A 170 -18.93 8.80 -53.26
C SER A 170 -18.37 10.20 -53.04
N LEU A 171 -18.13 10.96 -54.11
CA LEU A 171 -17.73 12.36 -54.04
C LEU A 171 -18.82 13.24 -53.42
N VAL A 172 -20.07 13.13 -53.90
CA VAL A 172 -21.21 13.89 -53.34
C VAL A 172 -21.42 13.56 -51.87
N ALA A 173 -21.40 12.28 -51.50
CA ALA A 173 -21.50 11.86 -50.10
C ALA A 173 -20.38 12.43 -49.22
N SER A 174 -19.15 12.50 -49.74
CA SER A 174 -17.99 13.07 -49.02
C SER A 174 -18.10 14.59 -48.87
N VAL A 175 -18.63 15.29 -49.87
CA VAL A 175 -18.93 16.73 -49.79
C VAL A 175 -20.00 17.01 -48.74
N ILE A 176 -21.09 16.23 -48.73
CA ILE A 176 -22.16 16.34 -47.72
C ILE A 176 -21.60 16.07 -46.32
N ALA A 177 -20.81 15.00 -46.15
CA ALA A 177 -20.18 14.67 -44.87
C ALA A 177 -19.22 15.76 -44.39
N THR A 178 -18.48 16.39 -45.31
CA THR A 178 -17.57 17.50 -44.99
C THR A 178 -18.33 18.76 -44.61
N ALA A 179 -19.44 19.07 -45.29
CA ALA A 179 -20.32 20.18 -44.91
C ALA A 179 -20.93 19.95 -43.50
N LEU A 180 -21.37 18.72 -43.21
CA LEU A 180 -21.89 18.34 -41.90
C LEU A 180 -20.80 18.43 -40.82
N TYR A 181 -19.58 17.99 -41.12
CA TYR A 181 -18.42 18.10 -40.22
C TYR A 181 -18.12 19.57 -39.86
N VAL A 182 -18.05 20.46 -40.86
CA VAL A 182 -17.85 21.90 -40.64
C VAL A 182 -18.98 22.50 -39.80
N LEU A 183 -20.23 22.11 -40.07
CA LEU A 183 -21.39 22.52 -39.27
C LEU A 183 -21.26 22.06 -37.82
N LEU A 184 -20.91 20.80 -37.58
CA LEU A 184 -20.72 20.23 -36.24
C LEU A 184 -19.61 20.96 -35.47
N LEU A 185 -18.46 21.23 -36.10
CA LEU A 185 -17.38 22.01 -35.47
C LEU A 185 -17.80 23.46 -35.18
N TRP A 186 -18.58 24.07 -36.07
CA TRP A 186 -19.13 25.41 -35.84
C TRP A 186 -20.10 25.43 -34.66
N VAL A 187 -21.02 24.47 -34.57
CA VAL A 187 -21.95 24.29 -33.44
C VAL A 187 -21.16 24.07 -32.15
N LEU A 188 -20.17 23.18 -32.17
CA LEU A 188 -19.32 22.85 -31.03
C LEU A 188 -18.56 24.09 -30.52
N ARG A 189 -18.01 24.91 -31.43
CA ARG A 189 -17.36 26.18 -31.10
C ARG A 189 -18.34 27.18 -30.49
N LYS A 190 -19.55 27.30 -31.05
CA LYS A 190 -20.60 28.19 -30.53
C LYS A 190 -21.07 27.76 -29.15
N LEU A 191 -21.22 26.46 -28.92
CA LEU A 191 -21.58 25.87 -27.62
C LEU A 191 -20.50 26.13 -26.57
N ARG A 192 -19.22 25.92 -26.91
CA ARG A 192 -18.08 26.25 -26.04
C ARG A 192 -18.13 27.71 -25.60
N GLN A 193 -18.28 28.63 -26.55
CA GLN A 193 -18.38 30.07 -26.27
C GLN A 193 -19.61 30.40 -25.40
N ALA A 194 -20.75 29.72 -25.61
CA ALA A 194 -21.95 29.93 -24.80
C ALA A 194 -21.75 29.46 -23.34
N ILE A 195 -21.12 28.30 -23.14
CA ILE A 195 -20.82 27.75 -21.81
C ILE A 195 -19.81 28.63 -21.08
N GLU A 196 -18.71 29.03 -21.75
CA GLU A 196 -17.73 29.95 -21.17
C GLU A 196 -18.38 31.27 -20.74
N ARG A 197 -19.23 31.86 -21.59
CA ARG A 197 -19.95 33.10 -21.26
C ARG A 197 -20.88 32.90 -20.05
N ARG A 198 -21.60 31.77 -19.96
CA ARG A 198 -22.47 31.46 -18.81
C ARG A 198 -21.67 31.27 -17.53
N PHE A 199 -20.54 30.58 -17.59
CA PHE A 199 -19.67 30.32 -16.45
C PHE A 199 -19.08 31.62 -15.89
N VAL A 200 -18.68 32.54 -16.77
CA VAL A 200 -18.17 33.87 -16.41
C VAL A 200 -19.25 34.75 -15.80
N LYS A 201 -20.45 34.77 -16.38
CA LYS A 201 -21.58 35.52 -15.83
C LYS A 201 -22.00 35.00 -14.46
N ALA A 202 -22.18 33.69 -14.29
CA ALA A 202 -22.59 33.07 -13.03
C ALA A 202 -21.58 33.28 -11.88
N THR A 203 -20.28 33.17 -12.18
CA THR A 203 -19.19 33.41 -11.22
C THR A 203 -18.99 34.91 -10.93
N GLY A 204 -19.42 35.78 -11.84
CA GLY A 204 -19.44 37.23 -11.67
C GLY A 204 -20.57 37.72 -10.77
N THR A 205 -21.81 37.26 -10.97
CA THR A 205 -23.00 37.80 -10.29
C THR A 205 -23.25 37.25 -8.89
N LYS A 206 -22.87 35.99 -8.58
CA LYS A 206 -23.11 35.42 -7.23
C LYS A 206 -22.06 35.82 -6.18
N LEU A 207 -20.86 36.25 -6.58
CA LEU A 207 -19.76 36.56 -5.66
C LEU A 207 -19.46 38.06 -5.48
N GLN A 208 -20.10 38.95 -6.25
CA GLN A 208 -19.98 40.40 -6.03
C GLN A 208 -20.71 40.85 -4.74
N LYS A 209 -21.64 40.03 -4.23
CA LYS A 209 -22.42 40.33 -3.01
C LYS A 209 -21.80 39.83 -1.70
N SER A 210 -20.78 38.96 -1.69
CA SER A 210 -20.28 38.37 -0.42
C SER A 210 -18.82 38.68 -0.04
N VAL A 211 -18.03 39.35 -0.89
CA VAL A 211 -16.64 39.70 -0.53
C VAL A 211 -16.26 41.10 -1.05
N ALA A 212 -16.96 42.11 -0.55
CA ALA A 212 -16.43 43.47 -0.53
C ALA A 212 -15.51 43.60 0.69
N GLY A 213 -14.22 43.33 0.48
CA GLY A 213 -13.17 43.65 1.46
C GLY A 213 -12.42 42.45 2.01
N ARG A 214 -11.42 41.96 1.26
CA ARG A 214 -10.09 41.57 1.75
C ARG A 214 -9.21 40.98 0.63
N ILE A 215 -8.12 41.73 0.35
CA ILE A 215 -6.80 41.31 -0.16
C ILE A 215 -6.70 40.91 -1.66
N ALA A 216 -5.73 41.55 -2.34
CA ALA A 216 -5.36 41.33 -3.74
C ALA A 216 -4.92 39.88 -4.07
N THR A 217 -4.49 39.10 -3.07
CA THR A 217 -4.07 37.69 -3.22
C THR A 217 -5.24 36.75 -3.53
N ALA A 218 -6.43 37.01 -3.01
CA ALA A 218 -7.65 36.27 -3.33
C ALA A 218 -8.10 36.49 -4.80
N ARG A 219 -7.78 37.65 -5.38
CA ARG A 219 -8.04 37.92 -6.81
C ARG A 219 -7.13 37.12 -7.73
N GLU A 220 -5.87 36.90 -7.34
CA GLU A 220 -4.90 36.17 -8.16
C GLU A 220 -5.15 34.65 -8.15
N GLN A 221 -5.41 34.06 -6.97
CA GLN A 221 -5.84 32.66 -6.87
C GLN A 221 -7.16 32.40 -7.61
N ARG A 222 -8.11 33.35 -7.60
CA ARG A 222 -9.38 33.27 -8.34
C ARG A 222 -9.20 33.26 -9.86
N ARG A 223 -8.25 34.04 -10.40
CA ARG A 223 -7.92 33.99 -11.84
C ARG A 223 -7.38 32.62 -12.22
N ARG A 224 -6.47 32.05 -11.42
CA ARG A 224 -5.89 30.72 -11.69
C ARG A 224 -6.95 29.61 -11.70
N ILE A 225 -7.91 29.60 -10.78
CA ILE A 225 -9.00 28.59 -10.75
C ILE A 225 -9.92 28.74 -11.96
N ILE A 226 -10.31 29.97 -12.32
CA ILE A 226 -11.16 30.22 -13.49
C ILE A 226 -10.43 29.84 -14.79
N ASP A 227 -9.15 30.19 -14.92
CA ASP A 227 -8.33 29.84 -16.08
C ASP A 227 -8.10 28.34 -16.18
N LEU A 228 -7.87 27.65 -15.06
CA LEU A 228 -7.78 26.19 -15.03
C LEU A 228 -9.09 25.54 -15.48
N SER A 229 -10.23 26.00 -14.96
CA SER A 229 -11.55 25.47 -15.37
C SER A 229 -11.84 25.71 -16.85
N ARG A 230 -11.48 26.88 -17.40
CA ARG A 230 -11.62 27.17 -18.84
C ARG A 230 -10.68 26.30 -19.68
N ARG A 231 -9.45 26.07 -19.23
CA ARG A 231 -8.52 25.15 -19.92
C ARG A 231 -9.08 23.73 -19.96
N LEU A 232 -9.63 23.23 -18.85
CA LEU A 232 -10.27 21.92 -18.79
C LEU A 232 -11.46 21.81 -19.73
N VAL A 233 -12.36 22.81 -19.73
CA VAL A 233 -13.49 22.87 -20.67
C VAL A 233 -12.98 22.91 -22.10
N SER A 234 -12.00 23.75 -22.41
CA SER A 234 -11.39 23.82 -23.75
C SER A 234 -10.80 22.48 -24.19
N LEU A 235 -10.04 21.81 -23.32
CA LEU A 235 -9.48 20.48 -23.58
C LEU A 235 -10.56 19.44 -23.87
N LEU A 236 -11.66 19.44 -23.09
CA LEU A 236 -12.81 18.57 -23.35
C LEU A 236 -13.42 18.84 -24.74
N PHE A 237 -13.63 20.12 -25.08
CA PHE A 237 -14.17 20.50 -26.39
C PHE A 237 -13.21 20.15 -27.54
N VAL A 238 -11.89 20.24 -27.33
CA VAL A 238 -10.88 19.77 -28.29
C VAL A 238 -10.95 18.25 -28.43
N ALA A 239 -11.06 17.49 -27.33
CA ALA A 239 -11.21 16.04 -27.39
C ALA A 239 -12.47 15.63 -28.17
N VAL A 240 -13.61 16.28 -27.93
CA VAL A 240 -14.84 16.04 -28.69
C VAL A 240 -14.66 16.41 -30.17
N ALA A 241 -13.98 17.51 -30.47
CA ALA A 241 -13.66 17.88 -31.85
C ALA A 241 -12.81 16.81 -32.54
N LEU A 242 -11.77 16.29 -31.86
CA LEU A 242 -10.92 15.22 -32.38
C LEU A 242 -11.71 13.94 -32.66
N VAL A 243 -12.65 13.56 -31.78
CA VAL A 243 -13.54 12.41 -32.02
C VAL A 243 -14.41 12.64 -33.26
N ILE A 244 -15.00 13.83 -33.41
CA ILE A 244 -15.81 14.18 -34.58
C ILE A 244 -14.94 14.16 -35.86
N THR A 245 -13.72 14.70 -35.80
CA THR A 245 -12.76 14.67 -36.91
C THR A 245 -12.39 13.24 -37.27
N TYR A 246 -12.15 12.37 -36.28
CA TYR A 246 -11.86 10.96 -36.49
C TYR A 246 -13.02 10.27 -37.20
N LEU A 247 -14.26 10.42 -36.71
CA LEU A 247 -15.45 9.82 -37.32
C LEU A 247 -15.68 10.31 -38.76
N TRP A 248 -15.48 11.61 -39.02
CA TRP A 248 -15.54 12.18 -40.36
C TRP A 248 -14.48 11.56 -41.28
N LEU A 249 -13.23 11.47 -40.82
CA LEU A 249 -12.13 10.89 -41.59
C LEU A 249 -12.40 9.42 -41.92
N THR A 250 -12.81 8.62 -40.92
CA THR A 250 -13.22 7.22 -41.11
C THR A 250 -14.32 7.09 -42.17
N PHE A 251 -15.34 7.96 -42.12
CA PHE A 251 -16.43 7.94 -43.09
C PHE A 251 -15.96 8.28 -44.51
N VAL A 252 -15.16 9.36 -44.68
CA VAL A 252 -14.68 9.80 -45.99
C VAL A 252 -13.77 8.75 -46.62
N LEU A 253 -12.81 8.19 -45.86
CA LEU A 253 -11.92 7.15 -46.35
C LEU A 253 -12.70 5.89 -46.79
N ARG A 254 -13.74 5.50 -46.03
CA ARG A 254 -14.58 4.34 -46.40
C ARG A 254 -15.32 4.50 -47.73
N ARG A 255 -15.52 5.72 -48.22
CA ARG A 255 -16.26 5.98 -49.46
C ARG A 255 -15.47 5.75 -50.73
N PHE A 256 -14.15 5.91 -50.71
CA PHE A 256 -13.33 5.73 -51.92
C PHE A 256 -12.71 4.33 -51.92
N PRO A 257 -12.81 3.57 -53.03
CA PRO A 257 -12.32 2.19 -53.09
C PRO A 257 -10.85 2.06 -52.65
N PHE A 258 -9.98 2.97 -53.11
CA PHE A 258 -8.56 2.93 -52.79
C PHE A 258 -8.24 3.18 -51.31
N THR A 259 -9.06 3.96 -50.58
CA THR A 259 -8.83 4.29 -49.16
C THR A 259 -9.78 3.58 -48.20
N ARG A 260 -10.69 2.76 -48.73
CA ARG A 260 -11.69 2.02 -47.96
C ARG A 260 -11.09 1.10 -46.90
N PRO A 261 -10.01 0.34 -47.16
CA PRO A 261 -9.39 -0.51 -46.15
C PRO A 261 -8.89 0.28 -44.93
N TRP A 262 -8.35 1.48 -45.14
CA TRP A 262 -7.95 2.36 -44.04
C TRP A 262 -9.16 2.85 -43.26
N GLY A 263 -10.24 3.26 -43.94
CA GLY A 263 -11.49 3.64 -43.29
C GLY A 263 -12.12 2.51 -42.45
N GLU A 264 -12.11 1.27 -42.96
CA GLU A 264 -12.56 0.08 -42.22
C GLU A 264 -11.69 -0.17 -40.99
N ALA A 265 -10.36 -0.16 -41.14
CA ALA A 265 -9.43 -0.35 -40.03
C ALA A 265 -9.60 0.70 -38.92
N LEU A 266 -9.81 1.97 -39.27
CA LEU A 266 -10.13 3.02 -38.29
C LEU A 266 -11.46 2.75 -37.58
N GLY A 267 -12.49 2.30 -38.30
CA GLY A 267 -13.79 1.96 -37.73
C GLY A 267 -13.71 0.79 -36.76
N ASP A 268 -13.02 -0.27 -37.15
CA ASP A 268 -12.81 -1.47 -36.35
C ASP A 268 -12.01 -1.16 -35.08
N PHE A 269 -10.98 -0.31 -35.18
CA PHE A 269 -10.23 0.16 -34.02
C PHE A 269 -11.12 0.88 -32.99
N LEU A 270 -12.03 1.76 -33.44
CA LEU A 270 -12.97 2.43 -32.54
C LEU A 270 -13.94 1.45 -31.89
N LEU A 271 -14.54 0.55 -32.66
CA LEU A 271 -15.48 -0.44 -32.15
C LEU A 271 -14.79 -1.39 -31.17
N ALA A 272 -13.59 -1.86 -31.48
CA ALA A 272 -12.79 -2.70 -30.60
C ALA A 272 -12.42 -1.96 -29.30
N THR A 273 -12.01 -0.69 -29.39
CA THR A 273 -11.71 0.14 -28.22
C THR A 273 -12.97 0.36 -27.36
N ALA A 274 -14.10 0.69 -27.99
CA ALA A 274 -15.37 0.88 -27.30
C ALA A 274 -15.87 -0.42 -26.65
N ALA A 275 -15.73 -1.56 -27.33
CA ALA A 275 -16.06 -2.87 -26.80
C ALA A 275 -15.14 -3.25 -25.63
N TRP A 276 -13.83 -2.99 -25.72
CA TRP A 276 -12.89 -3.19 -24.63
C TRP A 276 -13.25 -2.35 -23.40
N MET A 277 -13.57 -1.07 -23.59
CA MET A 277 -14.03 -0.20 -22.50
C MET A 277 -15.38 -0.67 -21.91
N GLY A 278 -16.34 -1.01 -22.77
CA GLY A 278 -17.66 -1.49 -22.37
C GLY A 278 -17.58 -2.77 -21.55
N ASN A 279 -16.83 -3.76 -22.03
CA ASN A 279 -16.57 -5.01 -21.31
C ASN A 279 -15.85 -4.75 -19.98
N GLY A 280 -14.89 -3.83 -19.94
CA GLY A 280 -14.22 -3.43 -18.70
C GLY A 280 -15.18 -2.81 -17.68
N ILE A 281 -16.11 -1.95 -18.12
CA ILE A 281 -17.14 -1.36 -17.26
C ILE A 281 -18.07 -2.45 -16.70
N VAL A 282 -18.56 -3.35 -17.56
CA VAL A 282 -19.45 -4.45 -17.15
C VAL A 282 -18.74 -5.38 -16.16
N ALA A 283 -17.48 -5.74 -16.43
CA ALA A 283 -16.67 -6.58 -15.55
C ALA A 283 -16.37 -5.92 -14.19
N ALA A 284 -16.38 -4.58 -14.11
CA ALA A 284 -16.20 -3.84 -12.87
C ALA A 284 -17.45 -3.80 -11.98
N ILE A 285 -18.66 -4.04 -12.52
CA ILE A 285 -19.93 -3.92 -11.78
C ILE A 285 -19.97 -4.83 -10.54
N PRO A 286 -19.64 -6.14 -10.62
CA PRO A 286 -19.70 -7.01 -9.44
C PRO A 286 -18.75 -6.57 -8.32
N GLY A 287 -17.52 -6.17 -8.69
CA GLY A 287 -16.53 -5.66 -7.73
C GLY A 287 -17.02 -4.38 -7.04
N LEU A 288 -17.55 -3.43 -7.82
CA LEU A 288 -18.08 -2.19 -7.28
C LEU A 288 -19.31 -2.41 -6.39
N PHE A 289 -20.17 -3.37 -6.73
CA PHE A 289 -21.28 -3.78 -5.87
C PHE A 289 -20.79 -4.29 -4.51
N ILE A 290 -19.76 -5.15 -4.48
CA ILE A 290 -19.15 -5.61 -3.22
C ILE A 290 -18.57 -4.44 -2.42
N VAL A 291 -17.89 -3.50 -3.06
CA VAL A 291 -17.37 -2.29 -2.40
C VAL A 291 -18.51 -1.47 -1.76
N VAL A 292 -19.64 -1.31 -2.45
CA VAL A 292 -20.83 -0.63 -1.92
C VAL A 292 -21.41 -1.40 -0.72
N VAL A 293 -21.49 -2.73 -0.79
CA VAL A 293 -21.94 -3.58 0.32
C VAL A 293 -21.02 -3.40 1.53
N ILE A 294 -19.69 -3.49 1.36
CA ILE A 294 -18.71 -3.26 2.42
C ILE A 294 -18.91 -1.86 3.03
N PHE A 295 -19.04 -0.82 2.21
CA PHE A 295 -19.27 0.54 2.68
C PHE A 295 -20.55 0.66 3.53
N VAL A 296 -21.66 0.07 3.09
CA VAL A 296 -22.94 0.09 3.82
C VAL A 296 -22.82 -0.67 5.14
N LEU A 297 -22.18 -1.84 5.14
CA LEU A 297 -21.95 -2.65 6.34
C LEU A 297 -21.06 -1.91 7.34
N THR A 298 -19.93 -1.37 6.90
CA THR A 298 -19.02 -0.60 7.76
C THR A 298 -19.69 0.65 8.31
N ARG A 299 -20.46 1.38 7.49
CA ARG A 299 -21.20 2.57 7.95
C ARG A 299 -22.27 2.21 8.98
N THR A 300 -22.96 1.10 8.80
CA THR A 300 -23.94 0.59 9.77
C THR A 300 -23.27 0.18 11.07
N ALA A 301 -22.17 -0.59 11.00
CA ALA A 301 -21.37 -0.99 12.16
C ALA A 301 -20.83 0.23 12.92
N SER A 302 -20.30 1.22 12.20
CA SER A 302 -19.78 2.47 12.79
C SER A 302 -20.87 3.23 13.54
N LYS A 303 -22.09 3.29 12.98
CA LYS A 303 -23.24 3.92 13.65
C LYS A 303 -23.67 3.18 14.92
N ILE A 304 -23.60 1.85 14.91
CA ILE A 304 -23.88 1.03 16.11
C ILE A 304 -22.82 1.29 17.18
N VAL A 305 -21.55 1.28 16.80
CA VAL A 305 -20.43 1.63 17.70
C VAL A 305 -20.62 3.04 18.27
N ASP A 306 -20.92 4.03 17.43
CA ASP A 306 -21.20 5.40 17.87
C ASP A 306 -22.31 5.45 18.91
N MET A 307 -23.42 4.73 18.67
CA MET A 307 -24.56 4.68 19.58
C MET A 307 -24.20 4.06 20.94
N VAL A 308 -23.48 2.94 20.93
CA VAL A 308 -23.05 2.23 22.16
C VAL A 308 -22.11 3.11 22.97
N PHE A 309 -21.05 3.64 22.35
CA PHE A 309 -20.08 4.46 23.07
C PHE A 309 -20.64 5.81 23.54
N ALA A 310 -21.60 6.40 22.81
CA ALA A 310 -22.32 7.58 23.28
C ALA A 310 -23.25 7.29 24.46
N ALA A 311 -23.72 6.05 24.61
CA ALA A 311 -24.48 5.64 25.79
C ALA A 311 -23.57 5.43 27.02
N VAL A 312 -22.36 4.89 26.81
CA VAL A 312 -21.32 4.75 27.85
C VAL A 312 -20.83 6.12 28.33
N GLU A 313 -20.51 7.03 27.40
CA GLU A 313 -20.08 8.41 27.72
C GLU A 313 -21.14 9.19 28.51
N ALA A 314 -22.43 8.88 28.28
CA ALA A 314 -23.55 9.45 29.02
C ALA A 314 -23.88 8.72 30.33
N GLY A 315 -23.12 7.70 30.72
CA GLY A 315 -23.35 6.91 31.94
C GLY A 315 -24.64 6.07 31.93
N ARG A 316 -25.23 5.82 30.76
CA ARG A 316 -26.48 5.05 30.62
C ARG A 316 -26.25 3.54 30.55
N ILE A 317 -25.03 3.13 30.16
CA ILE A 317 -24.61 1.74 30.03
C ILE A 317 -23.21 1.65 30.64
N ASP A 318 -23.03 0.69 31.55
CA ASP A 318 -21.69 0.35 32.06
C ASP A 318 -21.14 -0.82 31.24
N VAL A 319 -19.95 -0.63 30.67
CA VAL A 319 -19.26 -1.64 29.88
C VAL A 319 -17.96 -1.99 30.60
N PRO A 320 -17.76 -3.27 31.01
CA PRO A 320 -16.56 -3.68 31.72
C PRO A 320 -15.29 -3.28 30.96
N GLY A 321 -14.41 -2.53 31.63
CA GLY A 321 -13.14 -2.09 31.07
C GLY A 321 -13.18 -0.82 30.20
N ILE A 322 -14.34 -0.17 30.05
CA ILE A 322 -14.46 1.12 29.33
C ILE A 322 -15.07 2.16 30.26
N TYR A 323 -14.22 3.07 30.75
CA TYR A 323 -14.67 4.17 31.58
C TYR A 323 -15.27 5.31 30.73
N PRO A 324 -16.30 6.03 31.22
CA PRO A 324 -16.95 7.13 30.49
C PRO A 324 -15.97 8.19 29.96
N GLU A 325 -14.93 8.52 30.73
CA GLU A 325 -13.88 9.47 30.35
C GLU A 325 -13.00 9.00 29.18
N THR A 326 -12.87 7.69 28.98
CA THR A 326 -12.09 7.10 27.87
C THR A 326 -12.95 6.72 26.67
N ALA A 327 -14.26 6.56 26.87
CA ALA A 327 -15.21 6.08 25.86
C ALA A 327 -15.14 6.89 24.56
N GLY A 328 -14.99 8.22 24.64
CA GLY A 328 -14.87 9.09 23.47
C GLY A 328 -13.63 8.82 22.61
N VAL A 329 -12.48 8.54 23.25
CA VAL A 329 -11.22 8.22 22.55
C VAL A 329 -11.31 6.81 21.95
N THR A 330 -11.76 5.84 22.75
CA THR A 330 -11.93 4.45 22.31
C THR A 330 -12.89 4.34 21.13
N ARG A 331 -14.01 5.09 21.14
CA ARG A 331 -14.95 5.18 20.01
C ARG A 331 -14.26 5.57 18.71
N ARG A 332 -13.45 6.64 18.74
CA ARG A 332 -12.73 7.14 17.56
C ARG A 332 -11.74 6.10 17.03
N LEU A 333 -11.02 5.41 17.92
CA LEU A 333 -10.08 4.35 17.54
C LEU A 333 -10.79 3.15 16.91
N VAL A 334 -11.89 2.68 17.51
CA VAL A 334 -12.68 1.55 16.96
C VAL A 334 -13.26 1.91 15.60
N ILE A 335 -13.82 3.11 15.44
CA ILE A 335 -14.36 3.56 14.14
C ILE A 335 -13.25 3.68 13.10
N ALA A 336 -12.09 4.25 13.45
CA ALA A 336 -10.95 4.31 12.56
C ALA A 336 -10.49 2.91 12.13
N ALA A 337 -10.43 1.96 13.06
CA ALA A 337 -10.08 0.56 12.78
C ALA A 337 -11.11 -0.13 11.85
N LEU A 338 -12.41 0.10 12.06
CA LEU A 338 -13.48 -0.41 11.19
C LEU A 338 -13.34 0.12 9.76
N TRP A 339 -13.06 1.41 9.58
CA TRP A 339 -12.83 2.00 8.27
C TRP A 339 -11.54 1.50 7.61
N LEU A 340 -10.47 1.33 8.38
CA LEU A 340 -9.22 0.77 7.87
C LEU A 340 -9.44 -0.66 7.38
N LEU A 341 -10.12 -1.50 8.18
CA LEU A 341 -10.50 -2.85 7.78
C LEU A 341 -11.36 -2.85 6.51
N ALA A 342 -12.33 -1.93 6.42
CA ALA A 342 -13.18 -1.79 5.24
C ALA A 342 -12.38 -1.46 3.98
N ILE A 343 -11.39 -0.57 4.09
CA ILE A 343 -10.49 -0.23 2.97
C ILE A 343 -9.69 -1.46 2.53
N VAL A 344 -9.15 -2.22 3.49
CA VAL A 344 -8.39 -3.45 3.19
C VAL A 344 -9.27 -4.49 2.51
N LEU A 345 -10.51 -4.70 2.98
CA LEU A 345 -11.45 -5.65 2.39
C LEU A 345 -11.98 -5.18 1.02
N ALA A 346 -12.15 -3.88 0.82
CA ALA A 346 -12.61 -3.31 -0.45
C ALA A 346 -11.52 -3.31 -1.52
N TYR A 347 -10.25 -3.21 -1.13
CA TYR A 347 -9.11 -3.03 -2.04
C TYR A 347 -9.08 -4.04 -3.21
N PRO A 348 -9.22 -5.36 -3.01
CA PRO A 348 -9.17 -6.33 -4.12
C PRO A 348 -10.28 -6.13 -5.16
N HIS A 349 -11.41 -5.56 -4.75
CA HIS A 349 -12.60 -5.38 -5.59
C HIS A 349 -12.62 -4.05 -6.36
N ILE A 350 -11.65 -3.16 -6.12
CA ILE A 350 -11.52 -1.91 -6.85
C ILE A 350 -10.97 -2.19 -8.26
N PRO A 351 -11.58 -1.67 -9.33
CA PRO A 351 -11.05 -1.82 -10.69
C PRO A 351 -9.62 -1.31 -10.79
N GLY A 352 -8.71 -2.16 -11.27
CA GLY A 352 -7.28 -1.81 -11.39
C GLY A 352 -6.42 -2.16 -10.17
N SER A 353 -6.98 -2.70 -9.08
CA SER A 353 -6.25 -3.16 -7.88
C SER A 353 -5.15 -4.19 -8.18
N ASN A 354 -5.33 -4.98 -9.24
CA ASN A 354 -4.37 -5.99 -9.69
C ASN A 354 -3.15 -5.41 -10.42
N SER A 355 -3.20 -4.13 -10.81
CA SER A 355 -2.10 -3.48 -11.52
C SER A 355 -0.86 -3.31 -10.63
N MET A 356 0.32 -3.36 -11.25
CA MET A 356 1.59 -3.16 -10.54
C MET A 356 1.67 -1.79 -9.86
N ALA A 357 1.14 -0.75 -10.49
CA ALA A 357 1.12 0.61 -9.93
C ALA A 357 0.30 0.69 -8.62
N PHE A 358 -0.90 0.09 -8.60
CA PHE A 358 -1.74 0.07 -7.38
C PHE A 358 -1.11 -0.76 -6.26
N LYS A 359 -0.54 -1.92 -6.59
CA LYS A 359 0.19 -2.75 -5.62
C LYS A 359 1.39 -2.00 -5.04
N GLY A 360 2.19 -1.34 -5.88
CA GLY A 360 3.32 -0.53 -5.44
C GLY A 360 2.93 0.61 -4.51
N LEU A 361 1.85 1.34 -4.83
CA LEU A 361 1.32 2.39 -3.97
C LEU A 361 0.84 1.84 -2.62
N SER A 362 0.18 0.68 -2.63
CA SER A 362 -0.33 0.04 -1.40
C SER A 362 0.80 -0.41 -0.49
N VAL A 363 1.86 -0.99 -1.05
CA VAL A 363 3.07 -1.36 -0.30
C VAL A 363 3.74 -0.11 0.28
N PHE A 364 3.85 0.96 -0.50
CA PHE A 364 4.42 2.22 -0.03
C PHE A 364 3.64 2.82 1.14
N VAL A 365 2.30 2.91 1.02
CA VAL A 365 1.44 3.40 2.10
C VAL A 365 1.56 2.51 3.35
N GLY A 366 1.57 1.18 3.17
CA GLY A 366 1.77 0.23 4.27
C GLY A 366 3.12 0.40 4.96
N ALA A 367 4.20 0.64 4.20
CA ALA A 367 5.53 0.89 4.74
C ALA A 367 5.57 2.20 5.55
N VAL A 368 5.01 3.29 5.02
CA VAL A 368 4.94 4.58 5.72
C VAL A 368 4.16 4.44 7.04
N LEU A 369 3.02 3.75 7.02
CA LEU A 369 2.21 3.52 8.22
C LEU A 369 2.94 2.65 9.24
N SER A 370 3.65 1.60 8.79
CA SER A 370 4.45 0.73 9.65
C SER A 370 5.59 1.49 10.32
N LEU A 371 6.36 2.26 9.54
CA LEU A 371 7.45 3.10 10.06
C LEU A 371 6.93 4.16 11.05
N GLY A 372 5.78 4.78 10.77
CA GLY A 372 5.14 5.74 11.66
C GLY A 372 4.62 5.13 12.97
N SER A 373 4.32 3.82 12.98
CA SER A 373 3.79 3.12 14.16
C SER A 373 4.86 2.60 15.13
N THR A 374 6.14 2.70 14.76
CA THR A 374 7.29 2.17 15.53
C THR A 374 7.31 2.63 16.99
N GLY A 375 7.04 3.92 17.25
CA GLY A 375 7.03 4.46 18.62
C GLY A 375 5.95 3.85 19.52
N VAL A 376 4.74 3.64 19.00
CA VAL A 376 3.63 3.03 19.74
C VAL A 376 3.94 1.56 20.05
N VAL A 377 4.45 0.83 19.06
CA VAL A 377 4.87 -0.57 19.22
C VAL A 377 5.97 -0.67 20.28
N ASN A 378 6.94 0.25 20.28
CA ASN A 378 8.00 0.26 21.29
C ASN A 378 7.45 0.46 22.72
N GLN A 379 6.47 1.36 22.91
CA GLN A 379 5.87 1.57 24.23
C GLN A 379 5.07 0.34 24.69
N ALA A 380 4.27 -0.25 23.80
CA ALA A 380 3.50 -1.45 24.11
C ALA A 380 4.39 -2.64 24.45
N MET A 381 5.46 -2.87 23.68
CA MET A 381 6.45 -3.91 23.96
C MET A 381 7.19 -3.64 25.27
N SER A 382 7.48 -2.38 25.59
CA SER A 382 8.11 -2.01 26.87
C SER A 382 7.20 -2.33 28.05
N GLY A 383 5.92 -1.95 28.00
CA GLY A 383 4.97 -2.30 29.05
C GLY A 383 4.78 -3.80 29.22
N LEU A 384 4.70 -4.53 28.10
CA LEU A 384 4.60 -5.99 28.09
C LEU A 384 5.82 -6.65 28.74
N MET A 385 7.02 -6.17 28.42
CA MET A 385 8.27 -6.66 29.00
C MET A 385 8.35 -6.40 30.51
N LEU A 386 7.97 -5.21 30.99
CA LEU A 386 7.91 -4.93 32.44
C LEU A 386 6.94 -5.88 33.15
N THR A 387 5.77 -6.10 32.56
CA THR A 387 4.73 -6.97 33.12
C THR A 387 5.18 -8.44 33.19
N TYR A 388 5.72 -9.00 32.09
CA TYR A 388 6.15 -10.40 32.05
C TYR A 388 7.42 -10.67 32.84
N SER A 389 8.39 -9.75 32.82
CA SER A 389 9.61 -9.90 33.62
C SER A 389 9.35 -9.71 35.13
N ARG A 390 8.21 -9.10 35.49
CA ARG A 390 7.90 -8.63 36.85
C ARG A 390 9.06 -7.83 37.44
N ALA A 391 9.70 -6.99 36.61
CA ALA A 391 10.83 -6.15 37.02
C ALA A 391 10.40 -5.14 38.11
N LEU A 392 9.15 -4.67 38.02
CA LEU A 392 8.50 -3.80 39.00
C LEU A 392 7.17 -4.43 39.41
N ARG A 393 6.81 -4.31 40.69
CA ARG A 393 5.49 -4.64 41.23
C ARG A 393 4.87 -3.41 41.86
N VAL A 394 3.54 -3.39 41.93
CA VAL A 394 2.84 -2.42 42.76
C VAL A 394 3.32 -2.58 44.21
N ASP A 395 3.50 -1.45 44.89
CA ASP A 395 4.06 -1.31 46.23
C ASP A 395 5.58 -1.54 46.37
N ASP A 396 6.30 -1.81 45.28
CA ASP A 396 7.78 -1.81 45.33
C ASP A 396 8.31 -0.37 45.53
N PHE A 397 9.26 -0.18 46.44
CA PHE A 397 10.05 1.05 46.58
C PHE A 397 11.28 0.96 45.67
N VAL A 398 11.33 1.83 44.67
CA VAL A 398 12.32 1.76 43.59
C VAL A 398 12.90 3.13 43.25
N ARG A 399 14.07 3.12 42.63
CA ARG A 399 14.66 4.29 41.97
C ARG A 399 14.89 4.00 40.50
N VAL A 400 14.24 4.79 39.64
CA VAL A 400 14.34 4.72 38.18
C VAL A 400 14.98 6.02 37.68
N GLY A 401 16.26 5.96 37.32
CA GLY A 401 17.04 7.18 37.08
C GLY A 401 17.08 8.06 38.33
N ASP A 402 16.57 9.29 38.23
CA ASP A 402 16.53 10.26 39.34
C ASP A 402 15.23 10.22 40.16
N VAL A 403 14.24 9.42 39.74
CA VAL A 403 12.95 9.32 40.41
C VAL A 403 12.99 8.17 41.42
N GLU A 404 12.87 8.50 42.71
CA GLU A 404 12.82 7.53 43.82
C GLU A 404 11.45 7.58 44.52
N GLY A 405 10.82 6.42 44.71
CA GLY A 405 9.50 6.32 45.31
C GLY A 405 8.84 4.95 45.21
N THR A 406 7.59 4.85 45.66
CA THR A 406 6.79 3.62 45.65
C THR A 406 5.98 3.50 44.35
N VAL A 407 6.01 2.35 43.70
CA VAL A 407 5.22 2.07 42.49
C VAL A 407 3.73 1.97 42.85
N LEU A 408 2.90 2.82 42.24
CA LEU A 408 1.45 2.80 42.41
C LEU A 408 0.74 1.88 41.40
N ASP A 409 1.19 1.93 40.15
CA ASP A 409 0.59 1.18 39.05
C ASP A 409 1.62 0.99 37.92
N VAL A 410 1.56 -0.17 37.27
CA VAL A 410 2.35 -0.49 36.06
C VAL A 410 1.36 -0.67 34.91
N GLY A 411 1.07 0.42 34.21
CA GLY A 411 0.16 0.43 33.07
C GLY A 411 0.82 -0.04 31.77
N ILE A 412 0.03 -0.09 30.69
CA ILE A 412 0.50 -0.53 29.36
C ILE A 412 1.58 0.42 28.78
N LEU A 413 1.46 1.73 29.05
CA LEU A 413 2.33 2.76 28.46
C LEU A 413 3.25 3.46 29.46
N SER A 414 2.90 3.46 30.74
CA SER A 414 3.63 4.18 31.77
C SER A 414 3.47 3.54 33.15
N THR A 415 4.49 3.70 33.98
CA THR A 415 4.49 3.37 35.40
C THR A 415 4.28 4.63 36.22
N LYS A 416 3.40 4.56 37.23
CA LYS A 416 3.17 5.65 38.17
C LYS A 416 3.96 5.39 39.46
N ILE A 417 4.73 6.39 39.90
CA ILE A 417 5.58 6.31 41.10
C ILE A 417 5.21 7.46 42.04
N ARG A 418 4.98 7.15 43.32
CA ARG A 418 4.77 8.15 44.37
C ARG A 418 6.08 8.47 45.07
N THR A 419 6.53 9.71 45.01
CA THR A 419 7.77 10.14 45.67
C THR A 419 7.57 10.29 47.19
N ILE A 420 8.68 10.43 47.92
CA ILE A 420 8.67 10.70 49.38
C ILE A 420 7.95 12.04 49.69
N ALA A 421 8.03 13.01 48.77
CA ALA A 421 7.30 14.28 48.83
C ALA A 421 5.78 14.13 48.56
N ARG A 422 5.28 12.90 48.34
CA ARG A 422 3.90 12.56 48.00
C ARG A 422 3.42 13.10 46.64
N GLU A 423 4.34 13.25 45.69
CA GLU A 423 4.03 13.63 44.30
C GLU A 423 3.82 12.37 43.45
N GLU A 424 2.88 12.38 42.50
CA GLU A 424 2.70 11.31 41.51
C GLU A 424 3.51 11.62 40.25
N VAL A 425 4.54 10.82 39.99
CA VAL A 425 5.39 10.92 38.81
C VAL A 425 5.03 9.80 37.83
N THR A 426 4.66 10.17 36.61
CA THR A 426 4.37 9.21 35.52
C THR A 426 5.60 9.03 34.65
N VAL A 427 6.16 7.83 34.64
CA VAL A 427 7.36 7.48 33.87
C VAL A 427 6.98 6.58 32.70
N PRO A 428 7.31 6.94 31.44
CA PRO A 428 7.03 6.07 30.29
C PRO A 428 7.74 4.71 30.42
N ASN A 429 7.08 3.62 30.07
CA ASN A 429 7.64 2.27 30.23
C ASN A 429 8.97 2.08 29.49
N ALA A 430 9.11 2.69 28.30
CA ALA A 430 10.37 2.69 27.56
C ALA A 430 11.52 3.37 28.32
N VAL A 431 11.24 4.38 29.16
CA VAL A 431 12.25 5.04 30.00
C VAL A 431 12.66 4.12 31.15
N VAL A 432 11.69 3.45 31.79
CA VAL A 432 11.97 2.49 32.87
C VAL A 432 12.90 1.37 32.41
N ILE A 433 12.69 0.83 31.20
CA ILE A 433 13.54 -0.23 30.66
C ILE A 433 14.90 0.28 30.21
N SER A 434 14.97 1.50 29.66
CA SER A 434 16.22 2.05 29.13
C SER A 434 17.14 2.64 30.20
N LYS A 435 16.63 2.86 31.42
CA LYS A 435 17.39 3.35 32.56
C LYS A 435 17.62 2.24 33.59
N GLU A 436 18.69 2.40 34.37
CA GLU A 436 18.92 1.54 35.52
C GLU A 436 17.75 1.70 36.52
N THR A 437 17.26 0.56 36.99
CA THR A 437 16.20 0.48 37.99
C THR A 437 16.77 -0.24 39.21
N ILE A 438 16.80 0.46 40.34
CA ILE A 438 17.21 -0.10 41.63
C ILE A 438 15.95 -0.39 42.43
N ASN A 439 15.76 -1.64 42.85
CA ASN A 439 14.63 -2.06 43.66
C ASN A 439 15.11 -2.30 45.10
N PHE A 440 14.54 -1.57 46.05
CA PHE A 440 14.91 -1.68 47.46
C PHE A 440 14.01 -2.67 48.21
N THR A 441 12.82 -3.01 47.70
CA THR A 441 11.86 -3.88 48.40
C THR A 441 12.06 -5.37 48.12
N ARG A 442 12.67 -5.74 46.99
CA ARG A 442 12.73 -7.15 46.52
C ARG A 442 13.43 -8.13 47.48
N PHE A 443 14.32 -7.63 48.33
CA PHE A 443 15.03 -8.40 49.36
C PHE A 443 14.75 -7.85 50.77
N SER A 444 13.60 -7.18 50.96
CA SER A 444 13.23 -6.56 52.25
C SER A 444 13.12 -7.55 53.41
N ASP A 445 12.91 -8.84 53.15
CA ASP A 445 12.96 -9.90 54.19
C ASP A 445 14.34 -9.96 54.88
N GLU A 446 15.42 -9.77 54.11
CA GLU A 446 16.81 -9.66 54.60
C GLU A 446 17.13 -8.24 55.09
N GLY A 447 16.21 -7.30 54.85
CA GLY A 447 16.33 -5.88 55.10
C GLY A 447 17.17 -5.14 54.05
N VAL A 448 17.00 -3.82 53.99
CA VAL A 448 17.67 -2.95 53.03
C VAL A 448 18.93 -2.38 53.66
N ALA A 449 20.08 -2.71 53.08
CA ALA A 449 21.36 -2.14 53.50
C ALA A 449 21.39 -0.63 53.22
N ILE A 450 21.57 0.15 54.27
CA ILE A 450 21.91 1.56 54.21
C ILE A 450 23.36 1.76 54.64
N ASN A 451 23.94 2.86 54.19
CA ASN A 451 25.29 3.21 54.61
C ASN A 451 25.45 4.70 54.75
N THR A 452 26.39 5.07 55.61
CA THR A 452 26.88 6.43 55.73
C THR A 452 28.40 6.41 55.85
N THR A 453 29.05 7.41 55.29
CA THR A 453 30.50 7.58 55.40
C THR A 453 30.81 8.69 56.40
N VAL A 454 31.78 8.42 57.28
CA VAL A 454 32.30 9.38 58.25
C VAL A 454 33.83 9.37 58.16
N THR A 455 34.43 10.55 58.26
CA THR A 455 35.88 10.77 58.19
C THR A 455 36.36 11.31 59.53
N ILE A 456 37.38 10.69 60.11
CA ILE A 456 37.93 11.05 61.43
C ILE A 456 39.45 11.08 61.32
N GLY A 457 40.13 12.02 61.99
CA GLY A 457 41.58 12.16 61.94
C GLY A 457 42.36 10.92 62.43
N TYR A 458 43.62 10.81 62.01
CA TYR A 458 44.52 9.72 62.40
C TYR A 458 44.93 9.76 63.88
N ASP A 459 44.74 10.90 64.53
CA ASP A 459 44.96 11.14 65.96
C ASP A 459 43.98 10.36 66.85
N THR A 460 42.82 9.96 66.31
CA THR A 460 41.84 9.15 67.02
C THR A 460 42.07 7.64 66.77
N PRO A 461 42.15 6.80 67.81
CA PRO A 461 42.29 5.35 67.64
C PRO A 461 41.13 4.76 66.81
N TRP A 462 41.44 4.18 65.65
CA TRP A 462 40.43 3.65 64.72
C TRP A 462 39.47 2.62 65.34
N ARG A 463 39.92 1.87 66.35
CA ARG A 463 39.09 0.91 67.09
C ARG A 463 37.96 1.61 67.85
N GLN A 464 38.27 2.77 68.42
CA GLN A 464 37.30 3.62 69.13
C GLN A 464 36.28 4.17 68.13
N VAL A 465 36.74 4.67 66.98
CA VAL A 465 35.87 5.17 65.91
C VAL A 465 34.87 4.10 65.46
N GLN A 466 35.35 2.89 65.19
CA GLN A 466 34.48 1.78 64.79
C GLN A 466 33.46 1.41 65.88
N ALA A 467 33.90 1.31 67.14
CA ALA A 467 33.01 1.01 68.26
C ALA A 467 31.91 2.06 68.42
N LEU A 468 32.25 3.35 68.31
CA LEU A 468 31.27 4.44 68.44
C LEU A 468 30.29 4.52 67.26
N LEU A 469 30.74 4.21 66.04
CA LEU A 469 29.84 4.14 64.88
C LEU A 469 28.85 2.97 65.00
N VAL A 470 29.29 1.82 65.52
CA VAL A 470 28.42 0.68 65.81
C VAL A 470 27.43 1.01 66.93
N GLU A 471 27.91 1.57 68.04
CA GLU A 471 27.06 2.04 69.16
C GLU A 471 26.03 3.08 68.68
N ALA A 472 26.41 3.99 67.76
CA ALA A 472 25.49 4.96 67.19
C ALA A 472 24.40 4.30 66.34
N ALA A 473 24.73 3.24 65.61
CA ALA A 473 23.74 2.43 64.91
C ALA A 473 22.81 1.73 65.90
N GLU A 474 23.33 1.11 66.96
CA GLU A 474 22.53 0.43 67.98
C GLU A 474 21.59 1.39 68.74
N ARG A 475 21.99 2.66 68.94
CA ARG A 475 21.11 3.71 69.51
C ARG A 475 20.08 4.28 68.53
N THR A 476 20.13 3.91 67.25
CA THR A 476 19.26 4.50 66.21
C THR A 476 18.00 3.66 66.03
N PRO A 477 16.81 4.18 66.40
CA PRO A 477 15.56 3.46 66.19
C PRO A 477 15.27 3.27 64.70
N GLY A 478 14.90 2.05 64.32
CA GLY A 478 14.57 1.67 62.95
C GLY A 478 15.68 0.94 62.18
N LEU A 479 16.85 0.75 62.79
CA LEU A 479 17.87 -0.20 62.32
C LEU A 479 17.60 -1.60 62.90
N ARG A 480 17.91 -2.63 62.13
CA ARG A 480 17.86 -4.04 62.59
C ARG A 480 19.09 -4.37 63.42
N ASP A 481 18.88 -5.21 64.43
CA ASP A 481 19.97 -5.82 65.20
C ASP A 481 20.66 -6.94 64.41
N GLU A 482 19.92 -7.66 63.56
CA GLU A 482 20.43 -8.73 62.70
C GLU A 482 20.07 -8.47 61.21
N PRO A 483 21.08 -8.37 60.31
CA PRO A 483 22.52 -8.48 60.57
C PRO A 483 23.07 -7.27 61.34
N ALA A 484 24.02 -7.52 62.24
CA ALA A 484 24.61 -6.48 63.08
C ALA A 484 25.28 -5.38 62.24
N PRO A 485 25.17 -4.11 62.64
CA PRO A 485 25.85 -3.02 61.96
C PRO A 485 27.36 -3.22 62.02
N PHE A 486 28.05 -2.92 60.93
CA PHE A 486 29.50 -3.06 60.85
C PHE A 486 30.13 -1.91 60.10
N VAL A 487 31.41 -1.65 60.39
CA VAL A 487 32.15 -0.55 59.80
C VAL A 487 33.25 -1.08 58.90
N LEU A 488 33.27 -0.58 57.66
CA LEU A 488 34.35 -0.81 56.71
C LEU A 488 35.27 0.40 56.69
N GLN A 489 36.59 0.19 56.72
CA GLN A 489 37.54 1.24 56.33
C GLN A 489 37.64 1.21 54.80
N THR A 490 37.07 2.22 54.14
CA THR A 490 36.97 2.24 52.66
C THR A 490 38.17 2.89 51.99
N GLY A 491 38.96 3.65 52.74
CA GLY A 491 40.15 4.33 52.24
C GLY A 491 41.00 4.90 53.38
N LEU A 492 42.28 5.14 53.07
CA LEU A 492 43.24 5.86 53.90
C LEU A 492 43.65 7.11 53.14
N SER A 493 43.03 8.24 53.45
CA SER A 493 43.27 9.53 52.78
C SER A 493 44.38 10.31 53.49
N ASP A 494 44.82 11.44 52.94
CA ASP A 494 46.00 12.18 53.44
C ASP A 494 45.87 12.64 54.90
N PHE A 495 44.65 12.99 55.33
CA PHE A 495 44.39 13.59 56.65
C PHE A 495 43.48 12.75 57.55
N TYR A 496 42.81 11.73 57.02
CA TYR A 496 41.84 10.92 57.76
C TYR A 496 41.62 9.55 57.08
N PRO A 497 41.37 8.48 57.86
CA PRO A 497 40.71 7.30 57.33
C PRO A 497 39.23 7.56 57.01
N GLU A 498 38.74 6.89 55.97
CA GLU A 498 37.32 6.90 55.61
C GLU A 498 36.62 5.66 56.18
N TYR A 499 35.60 5.87 57.00
CA TYR A 499 34.81 4.81 57.62
C TYR A 499 33.41 4.78 57.00
N ARG A 500 33.00 3.64 56.46
CA ARG A 500 31.63 3.39 55.99
C ARG A 500 30.92 2.50 56.97
N LEU A 501 29.95 3.06 57.67
CA LEU A 501 29.03 2.31 58.53
C LEU A 501 27.94 1.69 57.64
N MET A 502 27.80 0.37 57.72
CA MET A 502 26.78 -0.43 57.06
C MET A 502 25.75 -0.86 58.11
N ALA A 503 24.48 -0.60 57.86
CA ALA A 503 23.38 -1.02 58.72
C ALA A 503 22.16 -1.39 57.86
N VAL A 504 21.16 -2.05 58.45
CA VAL A 504 20.00 -2.56 57.70
C VAL A 504 18.70 -1.99 58.26
N ILE A 505 17.76 -1.64 57.38
CA ILE A 505 16.40 -1.19 57.73
C ILE A 505 15.35 -2.12 57.14
N ASP A 506 14.19 -2.27 57.80
CA ASP A 506 13.07 -3.05 57.26
C ASP A 506 12.21 -2.25 56.27
N GLN A 507 12.09 -0.94 56.50
CA GLN A 507 11.21 -0.04 55.73
C GLN A 507 12.04 0.93 54.88
N PRO A 508 12.36 0.61 53.61
CA PRO A 508 13.16 1.46 52.74
C PRO A 508 12.62 2.90 52.59
N GLU A 509 11.31 3.11 52.66
CA GLU A 509 10.68 4.43 52.63
C GLU A 509 11.09 5.35 53.79
N THR A 510 11.55 4.77 54.91
CA THR A 510 11.98 5.53 56.10
C THR A 510 13.47 5.89 56.06
N ARG A 511 14.21 5.42 55.04
CA ARG A 511 15.66 5.57 54.91
C ARG A 511 16.17 6.98 55.20
N GLY A 512 15.55 8.01 54.62
CA GLY A 512 15.97 9.40 54.82
C GLY A 512 15.86 9.84 56.29
N ARG A 513 14.79 9.44 56.98
CA ARG A 513 14.58 9.75 58.39
C ARG A 513 15.55 8.97 59.29
N VAL A 514 15.72 7.68 59.03
CA VAL A 514 16.63 6.83 59.82
C VAL A 514 18.08 7.32 59.67
N LEU A 515 18.52 7.66 58.46
CA LEU A 515 19.86 8.24 58.23
C LEU A 515 20.04 9.56 58.98
N SER A 516 19.03 10.44 58.98
CA SER A 516 19.11 11.69 59.75
C SER A 516 19.26 11.45 61.25
N THR A 517 18.52 10.48 61.82
CA THR A 517 18.65 10.10 63.23
C THR A 517 20.00 9.44 63.52
N LEU A 518 20.48 8.59 62.61
CA LEU A 518 21.81 7.97 62.71
C LEU A 518 22.91 9.04 62.73
N HIS A 519 22.84 10.04 61.85
CA HIS A 519 23.78 11.16 61.84
C HIS A 519 23.74 11.98 63.12
N ALA A 520 22.56 12.16 63.73
CA ALA A 520 22.45 12.82 65.04
C ALA A 520 23.13 12.00 66.14
N ASN A 521 22.84 10.69 66.21
CA ASN A 521 23.44 9.79 67.19
C ASN A 521 24.97 9.69 67.04
N ILE A 522 25.49 9.67 65.80
CA ILE A 522 26.93 9.71 65.54
C ILE A 522 27.53 11.01 66.11
N GLN A 523 26.92 12.17 65.86
CA GLN A 523 27.41 13.44 66.39
C GLN A 523 27.39 13.46 67.93
N ASP A 524 26.30 13.00 68.54
CA ASP A 524 26.15 12.99 70.00
C ASP A 524 27.14 12.05 70.69
N LEU A 525 27.34 10.84 70.17
CA LEU A 525 28.29 9.85 70.71
C LEU A 525 29.73 10.30 70.57
N PHE A 526 30.13 10.80 69.39
CA PHE A 526 31.48 11.30 69.20
C PHE A 526 31.76 12.45 70.17
N ASN A 527 30.80 13.36 70.34
CA ASN A 527 30.89 14.45 71.30
C ASN A 527 30.90 13.99 72.78
N GLU A 528 30.14 12.94 73.14
CA GLU A 528 30.14 12.32 74.48
C GLU A 528 31.51 11.74 74.85
N TYR A 529 32.21 11.14 73.88
CA TYR A 529 33.52 10.55 74.08
C TYR A 529 34.68 11.51 73.80
N GLY A 530 34.39 12.79 73.60
CA GLY A 530 35.39 13.84 73.38
C GLY A 530 36.12 13.74 72.03
N ILE A 531 35.51 13.08 71.05
CA ILE A 531 36.06 12.90 69.70
C ILE A 531 35.45 13.95 68.79
N GLN A 532 36.32 14.76 68.19
CA GLN A 532 35.94 15.80 67.27
C GLN A 532 35.74 15.23 65.87
N ILE A 533 34.56 15.45 65.29
CA ILE A 533 34.32 15.16 63.87
C ILE A 533 34.84 16.35 63.06
N MET A 534 35.88 16.12 62.26
CA MET A 534 36.53 17.17 61.46
C MET A 534 35.95 17.24 60.05
N SER A 535 35.67 18.47 59.59
CA SER A 535 35.41 18.71 58.17
C SER A 535 36.72 18.57 57.38
N PRO A 536 36.70 17.99 56.17
CA PRO A 536 37.87 17.92 55.29
C PRO A 536 38.54 19.26 54.96
N HIS A 537 37.91 20.39 55.33
CA HIS A 537 38.38 21.75 55.07
C HIS A 537 39.17 22.36 56.24
N TYR A 538 39.37 21.65 57.35
CA TYR A 538 40.30 22.09 58.39
C TYR A 538 41.74 22.02 57.86
N ARG A 539 42.43 23.17 57.86
CA ARG A 539 43.84 23.27 57.43
C ARG A 539 44.82 23.07 58.58
N GLU A 540 44.37 23.34 59.80
CA GLU A 540 45.12 23.22 61.03
C GLU A 540 44.18 22.69 62.11
N ASP A 541 44.65 21.74 62.91
CA ASP A 541 43.90 21.22 64.04
C ASP A 541 43.85 22.29 65.14
N PRO A 542 42.66 22.55 65.73
CA PRO A 542 42.56 23.51 66.83
C PRO A 542 43.32 23.00 68.07
N GLU A 543 43.88 23.93 68.86
CA GLU A 543 44.61 23.57 70.10
C GLU A 543 43.73 22.83 71.12
N GLU A 544 42.41 23.09 71.09
CA GLU A 544 41.40 22.39 71.88
C GLU A 544 40.35 21.74 70.96
N PRO A 545 39.89 20.52 71.27
CA PRO A 545 38.84 19.87 70.49
C PRO A 545 37.56 20.71 70.44
N LEU A 546 37.04 21.00 69.24
CA LEU A 546 35.76 21.71 69.07
C LEU A 546 34.58 20.78 69.35
N LEU A 547 34.28 20.63 70.63
CA LEU A 547 33.18 19.81 71.15
C LEU A 547 32.01 20.71 71.57
N VAL A 548 30.77 20.19 71.47
CA VAL A 548 29.58 20.91 71.95
C VAL A 548 29.43 20.63 73.46
N PRO A 549 29.52 21.65 74.33
CA PRO A 549 29.37 21.47 75.77
C PRO A 549 28.03 20.79 76.13
N PRO A 550 27.99 19.91 77.16
CA PRO A 550 26.76 19.19 77.52
C PRO A 550 25.55 20.09 77.78
N ASP A 551 25.76 21.27 78.37
CA ASP A 551 24.77 22.30 78.65
C ASP A 551 24.21 23.00 77.39
N ARG A 552 24.89 22.85 76.25
CA ARG A 552 24.55 23.50 74.96
C ARG A 552 24.06 22.53 73.88
N ARG A 553 23.84 21.25 74.20
CA ARG A 553 23.38 20.25 73.22
C ARG A 553 21.94 20.47 72.76
N ASN A 554 21.07 20.95 73.64
CA ASN A 554 19.67 21.29 73.35
C ASN A 554 19.37 22.72 73.81
N PRO A 555 19.89 23.75 73.12
CA PRO A 555 19.54 25.12 73.45
C PRO A 555 18.04 25.34 73.21
N PRO A 556 17.34 26.14 74.03
CA PRO A 556 15.95 26.48 73.75
C PRO A 556 15.84 27.13 72.36
N PRO A 557 14.74 26.89 71.60
CA PRO A 557 14.53 27.57 70.34
C PRO A 557 14.67 29.08 70.53
N ALA A 558 15.27 29.76 69.55
CA ALA A 558 15.32 31.22 69.58
C ALA A 558 13.89 31.75 69.77
N PRO A 559 13.64 32.65 70.74
CA PRO A 559 12.32 33.24 70.90
C PRO A 559 11.91 33.87 69.56
N PRO A 560 10.65 33.73 69.14
CA PRO A 560 10.19 34.36 67.90
C PRO A 560 10.51 35.85 67.97
N GLU A 561 11.09 36.40 66.91
CA GLU A 561 11.31 37.84 66.80
C GLU A 561 9.99 38.53 67.13
N THR A 562 9.94 39.20 68.29
CA THR A 562 8.85 40.10 68.61
C THR A 562 8.92 41.19 67.55
N ALA A 563 8.05 41.12 66.55
CA ALA A 563 7.86 42.18 65.58
C ALA A 563 7.69 43.48 66.40
N GLY A 564 8.64 44.40 66.24
CA GLY A 564 8.63 45.68 66.94
C GLY A 564 7.27 46.36 66.75
N SER A 565 6.71 46.79 67.88
CA SER A 565 5.51 47.62 67.99
C SER A 565 5.63 48.92 67.22
#